data_AF-A0A7W0P7I4-F1
#
_entry.id   AF-A0A7W0P7I4-F1
#
_cell.length_a   1.000
_cell.length_b   1.000
_cell.length_c   1.000
_cell.angle_alpha   90.00
_cell.angle_beta   90.00
_cell.angle_gamma   90.00
#
_symmetry.space_group_name_H-M   'P 1'
#
loop_
_entity.id
_entity.type
_entity.pdbx_description
1 polymer ?
#
loop_
_entity_poly.entity_id
_entity_poly.type
_entity_poly.pdbx_seq_one_letter_code
_entity_poly.pdbx_strand_id
1 'polypeptide(L)'
;MITPVRVAVDAMGGDRGPAEVVAGACAAASPELRPIVFGPPGLDTGGLDLVEAPDVIEMDEKPADAVRSKPESSLVSACRAVGEGRADAVVSAGNTGAMLAACLLELRRLAGVFRPAIAVPIPAERGVSVLLDCGANADARPEHLFQFAHMGALFAEEILQLEHPEVGLL
;
A
#
# COMPACT_ATOMS: atom_id res chain seq x y z
N MET A 1 -1.68 -16.54 -22.63
CA MET A 1 -2.71 -16.07 -21.70
C MET A 1 -2.01 -15.16 -20.71
N ILE A 2 -2.49 -13.93 -20.53
CA ILE A 2 -1.94 -13.00 -19.54
C ILE A 2 -2.39 -13.50 -18.17
N THR A 3 -1.45 -13.67 -17.23
CA THR A 3 -1.80 -13.92 -15.83
C THR A 3 -2.22 -12.58 -15.24
N PRO A 4 -3.46 -12.42 -14.76
CA PRO A 4 -3.92 -11.14 -14.22
C PRO A 4 -3.15 -10.80 -12.93
N VAL A 5 -2.83 -9.52 -12.76
CA VAL A 5 -2.29 -8.98 -11.51
C VAL A 5 -3.37 -9.03 -10.44
N ARG A 6 -3.08 -9.69 -9.33
CA ARG A 6 -4.00 -9.85 -8.20
C ARG A 6 -3.73 -8.74 -7.18
N VAL A 7 -4.72 -7.91 -6.93
CA VAL A 7 -4.58 -6.78 -5.99
C VAL A 7 -5.44 -7.05 -4.76
N ALA A 8 -4.81 -7.24 -3.60
CA ALA A 8 -5.50 -7.31 -2.32
C ALA A 8 -6.02 -5.91 -1.94
N VAL A 9 -7.31 -5.81 -1.63
CA VAL A 9 -7.99 -4.56 -1.31
C VAL A 9 -8.52 -4.66 0.12
N ASP A 10 -7.96 -3.87 1.03
CA ASP A 10 -8.55 -3.68 2.36
C ASP A 10 -9.82 -2.84 2.23
N ALA A 11 -10.98 -3.49 2.35
CA ALA A 11 -12.27 -2.83 2.18
C ALA A 11 -12.59 -1.83 3.30
N MET A 12 -12.00 -1.99 4.48
CA MET A 12 -12.49 -1.31 5.69
C MET A 12 -11.75 -0.01 5.98
N GLY A 13 -10.67 0.29 5.25
CA GLY A 13 -9.82 1.45 5.53
C GLY A 13 -10.40 2.83 5.14
N GLY A 14 -11.51 2.93 4.42
CA GLY A 14 -11.98 4.22 3.89
C GLY A 14 -12.90 5.02 4.83
N ASP A 15 -12.73 6.34 4.89
CA ASP A 15 -13.61 7.27 5.65
C ASP A 15 -15.10 7.16 5.30
N ARG A 16 -15.40 6.82 4.05
CA ARG A 16 -16.77 6.65 3.53
C ARG A 16 -17.28 5.21 3.66
N GLY A 17 -16.53 4.37 4.35
CA GLY A 17 -16.82 2.96 4.54
C GLY A 17 -16.54 2.09 3.32
N PRO A 18 -16.86 0.79 3.42
CA PRO A 18 -16.41 -0.22 2.46
C PRO A 18 -17.08 -0.15 1.10
N ALA A 19 -18.28 0.44 1.00
CA ALA A 19 -19.01 0.53 -0.27
C ALA A 19 -18.21 1.31 -1.35
N GLU A 20 -17.56 2.41 -0.97
CA GLU A 20 -16.75 3.21 -1.90
C GLU A 20 -15.48 2.47 -2.34
N VAL A 21 -14.84 1.77 -1.41
CA VAL A 21 -13.64 0.97 -1.70
C VAL A 21 -13.98 -0.18 -2.65
N VAL A 22 -15.08 -0.89 -2.38
CA VAL A 22 -15.60 -1.96 -3.25
C VAL A 22 -15.99 -1.41 -4.63
N ALA A 23 -16.66 -0.25 -4.70
CA ALA A 23 -17.01 0.37 -5.97
C ALA A 23 -15.76 0.70 -6.81
N GLY A 24 -14.71 1.23 -6.18
CA GLY A 24 -13.42 1.47 -6.83
C GLY A 24 -12.75 0.18 -7.32
N ALA A 25 -12.78 -0.88 -6.50
CA ALA A 25 -12.28 -2.19 -6.90
C ALA A 25 -13.05 -2.76 -8.10
N CYS A 26 -14.38 -2.71 -8.10
CA CYS A 26 -15.21 -3.14 -9.22
C CYS A 26 -14.91 -2.34 -10.49
N ALA A 27 -14.72 -1.02 -10.38
CA ALA A 27 -14.38 -0.17 -11.51
C ALA A 27 -12.99 -0.46 -12.09
N ALA A 28 -12.04 -0.90 -11.27
CA ALA A 28 -10.69 -1.27 -11.68
C ALA A 28 -10.58 -2.70 -12.25
N ALA A 29 -11.57 -3.56 -11.97
CA ALA A 29 -11.54 -4.96 -12.38
C ALA A 29 -11.51 -5.10 -13.91
N SER A 30 -10.58 -5.91 -14.41
CA SER A 30 -10.37 -6.13 -15.84
C SER A 30 -9.76 -7.52 -16.09
N PRO A 31 -9.61 -7.97 -17.35
CA PRO A 31 -8.88 -9.20 -17.67
C PRO A 31 -7.41 -9.19 -17.21
N GLU A 32 -6.82 -8.02 -16.96
CA GLU A 32 -5.42 -7.83 -16.57
C GLU A 32 -5.27 -7.57 -15.07
N LEU A 33 -6.32 -7.11 -14.39
CA LEU A 33 -6.31 -6.75 -12.96
C LEU A 33 -7.49 -7.41 -12.25
N ARG A 34 -7.19 -8.26 -11.27
CA ARG A 34 -8.17 -8.96 -10.43
C ARG A 34 -8.08 -8.45 -8.99
N PRO A 35 -9.02 -7.60 -8.54
CA PRO A 35 -9.14 -7.22 -7.14
C PRO A 35 -9.61 -8.42 -6.30
N ILE A 36 -9.08 -8.51 -5.08
CA ILE A 36 -9.49 -9.48 -4.05
C ILE A 36 -9.83 -8.67 -2.81
N VAL A 37 -11.09 -8.69 -2.38
CA VAL A 37 -11.60 -7.86 -1.29
C VAL A 37 -11.35 -8.55 0.04
N PHE A 38 -10.78 -7.83 1.00
CA PHE A 38 -10.58 -8.27 2.38
C PHE A 38 -11.49 -7.46 3.29
N GLY A 39 -12.36 -8.13 4.04
CA GLY A 39 -13.35 -7.47 4.89
C GLY A 39 -14.19 -8.46 5.69
N PRO A 40 -15.11 -7.98 6.55
CA PRO A 40 -15.89 -8.83 7.44
C PRO A 40 -16.80 -9.81 6.68
N PRO A 41 -17.17 -10.95 7.30
CA PRO A 41 -18.11 -11.90 6.70
C PRO A 41 -19.42 -11.24 6.25
N GLY A 42 -19.88 -11.60 5.06
CA GLY A 42 -21.12 -11.06 4.48
C GLY A 42 -21.02 -9.65 3.88
N LEU A 43 -19.81 -9.10 3.76
CA LEU A 43 -19.60 -7.85 3.00
C LEU A 43 -20.05 -8.02 1.54
N ASP A 44 -20.87 -7.10 1.05
CA ASP A 44 -21.22 -7.03 -0.37
C ASP A 44 -20.03 -6.53 -1.18
N THR A 45 -19.49 -7.38 -2.05
CA THR A 45 -18.31 -7.11 -2.87
C THR A 45 -18.65 -6.75 -4.31
N GLY A 46 -19.94 -6.62 -4.67
CA GLY A 46 -20.35 -6.39 -6.05
C GLY A 46 -19.96 -7.51 -7.01
N GLY A 47 -19.73 -8.73 -6.49
CA GLY A 47 -19.34 -9.91 -7.27
C GLY A 47 -17.84 -10.21 -7.32
N LEU A 48 -17.00 -9.42 -6.64
CA LEU A 48 -15.58 -9.71 -6.46
C LEU A 48 -15.35 -10.80 -5.39
N ASP A 49 -14.18 -11.44 -5.43
CA ASP A 49 -13.80 -12.43 -4.42
C ASP A 49 -13.67 -11.76 -3.04
N LEU A 50 -14.31 -12.35 -2.03
CA LEU A 50 -14.17 -11.96 -0.63
C LEU A 50 -13.26 -12.93 0.11
N VAL A 51 -12.24 -12.39 0.78
CA VAL A 51 -11.51 -13.06 1.84
C VAL A 51 -12.00 -12.49 3.16
N GLU A 52 -12.64 -13.34 3.95
CA GLU A 52 -13.19 -12.92 5.25
C GLU A 52 -12.07 -12.57 6.22
N ALA A 53 -12.16 -11.37 6.78
CA ALA A 53 -11.27 -10.80 7.78
C ALA A 53 -12.16 -10.09 8.81
N PRO A 54 -12.45 -10.72 9.97
CA PRO A 54 -13.49 -10.27 10.89
C PRO A 54 -13.10 -9.02 11.68
N ASP A 55 -11.79 -8.74 11.81
CA ASP A 55 -11.30 -7.59 12.55
C ASP A 55 -11.06 -6.37 11.65
N VAL A 56 -11.12 -5.18 12.25
CA VAL A 56 -10.83 -3.90 11.58
C VAL A 56 -9.87 -3.11 12.44
N ILE A 57 -8.87 -2.48 11.82
CA ILE A 57 -8.01 -1.49 12.48
C ILE A 57 -8.63 -0.11 12.27
N GLU A 58 -9.05 0.51 13.35
CA GLU A 58 -9.67 1.84 13.37
C GLU A 58 -8.62 2.95 13.27
N MET A 59 -9.05 4.13 12.81
CA MET A 59 -8.14 5.24 12.52
C MET A 59 -7.48 5.86 13.75
N ASP A 60 -8.09 5.74 14.93
CA ASP A 60 -7.58 6.27 16.20
C ASP A 60 -6.66 5.30 16.96
N GLU A 61 -6.48 4.08 16.46
CA GLU A 61 -5.65 3.08 17.10
C GLU A 61 -4.16 3.34 16.91
N LYS A 62 -3.36 2.91 17.91
CA LYS A 62 -1.91 2.94 17.83
C LYS A 62 -1.43 1.86 16.83
N PRO A 63 -0.74 2.24 15.74
CA PRO A 63 -0.44 1.33 14.63
C PRO A 63 0.19 -0.01 14.99
N ALA A 64 1.31 0.01 15.71
CA ALA A 64 2.08 -1.19 16.01
C ALA A 64 1.36 -2.13 16.98
N ASP A 65 0.54 -1.57 17.87
CA ASP A 65 -0.24 -2.36 18.83
C ASP A 65 -1.44 -3.00 18.12
N ALA A 66 -2.15 -2.22 17.28
CA ALA A 66 -3.31 -2.69 16.52
C ALA A 66 -2.97 -3.85 15.58
N VAL A 67 -1.87 -3.73 14.82
CA VAL A 67 -1.41 -4.78 13.91
C VAL A 67 -1.10 -6.10 14.65
N ARG A 68 -0.57 -6.00 15.88
CA ARG A 68 -0.25 -7.19 16.69
C ARG A 68 -1.47 -7.79 17.37
N SER A 69 -2.41 -6.95 17.82
CA SER A 69 -3.61 -7.41 18.52
C SER A 69 -4.70 -7.92 17.57
N LYS A 70 -4.71 -7.46 16.32
CA LYS A 70 -5.69 -7.82 15.28
C LYS A 70 -5.01 -8.44 14.05
N PRO A 71 -4.35 -9.61 14.20
CA PRO A 71 -3.64 -10.27 13.11
C PRO A 71 -4.57 -10.71 11.96
N GLU A 72 -5.87 -10.86 12.23
CA GLU A 72 -6.89 -11.24 11.24
C GLU A 72 -7.71 -10.03 10.74
N SER A 73 -7.19 -8.80 10.93
CA SER A 73 -7.84 -7.62 10.37
C SER A 73 -7.78 -7.58 8.85
N SER A 74 -8.73 -6.89 8.21
CA SER A 74 -8.75 -6.72 6.75
C SER A 74 -7.40 -6.22 6.21
N LEU A 75 -6.84 -5.19 6.86
CA LEU A 75 -5.55 -4.60 6.50
C LEU A 75 -4.39 -5.60 6.61
N VAL A 76 -4.28 -6.30 7.74
CA VAL A 76 -3.16 -7.23 7.99
C VAL A 76 -3.27 -8.46 7.09
N SER A 77 -4.49 -8.99 6.93
CA SER A 77 -4.77 -10.14 6.06
C SER A 77 -4.49 -9.85 4.58
N ALA A 78 -4.82 -8.64 4.12
CA ALA A 78 -4.50 -8.18 2.76
C ALA A 78 -2.99 -8.08 2.55
N CYS A 79 -2.23 -7.54 3.51
CA CYS A 79 -0.78 -7.53 3.47
C CYS A 79 -0.20 -8.96 3.45
N ARG A 80 -0.66 -9.83 4.37
CA ARG A 80 -0.24 -11.24 4.43
C ARG A 80 -0.44 -11.98 3.12
N ALA A 81 -1.55 -11.72 2.41
CA ALA A 81 -1.79 -12.31 1.11
C ALA A 81 -0.68 -11.99 0.08
N VAL A 82 -0.12 -10.79 0.11
CA VAL A 82 1.03 -10.44 -0.74
C VAL A 82 2.30 -11.13 -0.26
N GLY A 83 2.58 -11.12 1.05
CA GLY A 83 3.74 -11.80 1.64
C GLY A 83 3.78 -13.31 1.36
N GLU A 84 2.61 -13.94 1.26
CA GLU A 84 2.44 -15.37 0.94
C GLU A 84 2.31 -15.67 -0.56
N GLY A 85 2.37 -14.66 -1.44
CA GLY A 85 2.25 -14.82 -2.89
C GLY A 85 0.83 -15.13 -3.39
N ARG A 86 -0.19 -14.98 -2.53
CA ARG A 86 -1.61 -15.10 -2.89
C ARG A 86 -2.14 -13.86 -3.62
N ALA A 87 -1.50 -12.71 -3.43
CA ALA A 87 -1.71 -11.48 -4.17
C ALA A 87 -0.36 -10.88 -4.63
N ASP A 88 -0.39 -9.99 -5.61
CA ASP A 88 0.80 -9.36 -6.20
C ASP A 88 1.02 -7.94 -5.66
N ALA A 89 -0.05 -7.26 -5.24
CA ALA A 89 -0.01 -5.94 -4.62
C ALA A 89 -1.13 -5.80 -3.57
N VAL A 90 -1.02 -4.79 -2.71
CA VAL A 90 -2.04 -4.44 -1.71
C VAL A 90 -2.33 -2.94 -1.73
N VAL A 91 -3.60 -2.58 -1.58
CA VAL A 91 -4.06 -1.20 -1.41
C VAL A 91 -4.96 -1.09 -0.19
N SER A 92 -4.80 0.00 0.56
CA SER A 92 -5.65 0.36 1.69
C SER A 92 -5.74 1.89 1.78
N ALA A 93 -6.92 2.39 2.10
CA ALA A 93 -7.15 3.78 2.46
C ALA A 93 -7.09 4.01 3.99
N GLY A 94 -6.79 2.96 4.76
CA GLY A 94 -6.82 2.96 6.22
C GLY A 94 -5.63 3.63 6.87
N ASN A 95 -5.44 3.34 8.16
CA ASN A 95 -4.42 3.97 8.98
C ASN A 95 -3.01 3.77 8.37
N THR A 96 -2.38 4.86 7.92
CA THR A 96 -1.07 4.86 7.24
C THR A 96 0.02 4.17 8.07
N GLY A 97 0.04 4.40 9.38
CA GLY A 97 1.01 3.76 10.27
C GLY A 97 0.76 2.26 10.36
N ALA A 98 -0.50 1.83 10.44
CA ALA A 98 -0.86 0.41 10.50
C ALA A 98 -0.51 -0.29 9.18
N MET A 99 -0.76 0.36 8.05
CA MET A 99 -0.35 -0.12 6.72
C MET A 99 1.17 -0.33 6.65
N LEU A 100 1.95 0.66 7.08
CA LEU A 100 3.41 0.55 7.11
C LEU A 100 3.88 -0.58 8.04
N ALA A 101 3.29 -0.70 9.23
CA ALA A 101 3.63 -1.72 10.21
C ALA A 101 3.28 -3.13 9.72
N ALA A 102 2.09 -3.33 9.15
CA ALA A 102 1.66 -4.59 8.57
C ALA A 102 2.53 -5.00 7.37
N CYS A 103 2.85 -4.06 6.47
CA CYS A 103 3.75 -4.33 5.35
C CYS A 103 5.15 -4.76 5.81
N LEU A 104 5.71 -4.07 6.82
CA LEU A 104 7.02 -4.43 7.36
C LEU A 104 7.04 -5.84 7.99
N LEU A 105 5.93 -6.25 8.60
CA LEU A 105 5.78 -7.56 9.22
C LEU A 105 5.57 -8.68 8.18
N GLU A 106 4.62 -8.47 7.26
CA GLU A 106 4.10 -9.51 6.38
C GLU A 106 4.83 -9.57 5.02
N LEU A 107 5.13 -8.42 4.41
CA LEU A 107 5.80 -8.34 3.09
C LEU A 107 7.32 -8.32 3.24
N ARG A 108 7.81 -7.66 4.30
CA ARG A 108 9.22 -7.35 4.54
C ARG A 108 9.80 -6.41 3.47
N ARG A 109 11.01 -5.93 3.73
CA ARG A 109 11.74 -5.03 2.80
C ARG A 109 12.47 -5.84 1.73
N LEU A 110 12.73 -5.17 0.60
CA LEU A 110 13.70 -5.66 -0.39
C LEU A 110 15.08 -5.85 0.26
N ALA A 111 15.80 -6.87 -0.20
CA ALA A 111 17.16 -7.15 0.28
C ALA A 111 18.08 -5.96 0.00
N GLY A 112 18.83 -5.54 1.02
CA GLY A 112 19.71 -4.37 0.95
C GLY A 112 19.03 -3.04 1.27
N VAL A 113 17.69 -2.94 1.27
CA VAL A 113 16.98 -1.71 1.67
C VAL A 113 16.90 -1.62 3.20
N PHE A 114 17.46 -0.55 3.76
CA PHE A 114 17.57 -0.37 5.21
C PHE A 114 16.24 0.05 5.85
N ARG A 115 15.52 0.96 5.19
CA ARG A 115 14.22 1.50 5.64
C ARG A 115 13.31 1.67 4.41
N PRO A 116 12.00 1.40 4.52
CA PRO A 116 11.06 1.83 3.49
C PRO A 116 10.90 3.36 3.58
N ALA A 117 10.27 3.96 2.59
CA ALA A 117 9.87 5.36 2.64
C ALA A 117 8.51 5.54 1.97
N ILE A 118 7.75 6.54 2.41
CA ILE A 118 6.50 6.94 1.75
C ILE A 118 6.86 7.89 0.62
N ALA A 119 6.58 7.44 -0.60
CA ALA A 119 6.71 8.25 -1.81
C ALA A 119 5.40 8.97 -2.11
N VAL A 120 5.43 10.30 -2.24
CA VAL A 120 4.25 11.09 -2.60
C VAL A 120 4.55 11.88 -3.88
N PRO A 121 3.86 11.59 -4.99
CA PRO A 121 3.85 12.47 -6.15
C PRO A 121 3.15 13.79 -5.82
N ILE A 122 3.83 14.92 -6.03
CA ILE A 122 3.35 16.27 -5.75
C ILE A 122 3.39 17.08 -7.05
N PRO A 123 2.31 17.81 -7.39
CA PRO A 123 2.33 18.77 -8.49
C PRO A 123 3.36 19.89 -8.24
N ALA A 124 4.14 20.21 -9.26
CA ALA A 124 5.14 21.28 -9.27
C ALA A 124 4.98 22.15 -10.52
N GLU A 125 5.60 23.33 -10.53
CA GLU A 125 5.51 24.26 -11.68
C GLU A 125 5.96 23.63 -13.01
N ARG A 126 6.90 22.67 -12.96
CA ARG A 126 7.48 22.02 -14.13
C ARG A 126 7.02 20.57 -14.34
N GLY A 127 5.93 20.14 -13.71
CA GLY A 127 5.41 18.77 -13.83
C GLY A 127 5.12 18.13 -12.48
N VAL A 128 5.48 16.86 -12.33
CA VAL A 128 5.31 16.12 -11.07
C VAL A 128 6.68 15.86 -10.45
N SER A 129 6.81 16.15 -9.16
CA SER A 129 7.97 15.78 -8.36
C SER A 129 7.57 14.69 -7.36
N VAL A 130 8.51 13.84 -6.94
CA VAL A 130 8.23 12.82 -5.90
C VAL A 130 8.95 13.23 -4.62
N LEU A 131 8.19 13.42 -3.55
CA LEU A 131 8.76 13.66 -2.22
C LEU A 131 8.94 12.33 -1.49
N LEU A 132 10.11 12.16 -0.88
CA LEU A 132 10.57 10.92 -0.25
C LEU A 132 11.61 11.30 0.83
N ASP A 133 11.44 10.97 2.11
CA ASP A 133 10.36 10.24 2.79
C ASP A 133 9.27 11.18 3.35
N CYS A 134 8.00 10.85 3.14
CA CYS A 134 6.83 11.61 3.63
C CYS A 134 6.27 11.12 4.97
N GLY A 135 7.09 10.49 5.81
CA GLY A 135 6.72 10.16 7.19
C GLY A 135 6.70 8.67 7.55
N ALA A 136 7.33 7.80 6.76
CA ALA A 136 7.58 6.42 7.23
C ALA A 136 8.57 6.39 8.40
N ASN A 137 9.55 7.30 8.40
CA ASN A 137 10.62 7.35 9.37
C ASN A 137 10.65 8.72 10.04
N ALA A 138 10.70 8.73 11.38
CA ALA A 138 10.90 9.96 12.14
C ALA A 138 12.35 10.48 12.03
N ASP A 139 13.32 9.57 11.89
CA ASP A 139 14.73 9.86 11.78
C ASP A 139 15.36 9.16 10.56
N ALA A 140 16.20 9.89 9.82
CA ALA A 140 16.95 9.37 8.70
C ALA A 140 18.45 9.60 8.87
N ARG A 141 19.25 8.58 8.53
CA ARG A 141 20.70 8.70 8.41
C ARG A 141 21.07 9.00 6.96
N PRO A 142 22.28 9.54 6.67
CA PRO A 142 22.71 9.84 5.31
C PRO A 142 22.55 8.67 4.34
N GLU A 143 22.82 7.43 4.79
CA GLU A 143 22.70 6.24 3.95
C GLU A 143 21.25 5.91 3.60
N HIS A 144 20.28 6.29 4.45
CA HIS A 144 18.86 6.14 4.14
C HIS A 144 18.46 7.12 3.04
N LEU A 145 18.87 8.39 3.15
CA LEU A 145 18.59 9.43 2.15
C LEU A 145 19.17 9.05 0.78
N PHE A 146 20.38 8.47 0.77
CA PHE A 146 20.98 7.94 -0.45
C PHE A 146 20.12 6.83 -1.09
N GLN A 147 19.58 5.90 -0.31
CA GLN A 147 18.67 4.87 -0.82
C GLN A 147 17.34 5.45 -1.29
N PHE A 148 16.79 6.45 -0.58
CA PHE A 148 15.55 7.12 -0.95
C PHE A 148 15.69 7.84 -2.29
N ALA A 149 16.83 8.50 -2.53
CA ALA A 149 17.16 9.09 -3.83
C ALA A 149 17.12 8.07 -4.98
N HIS A 150 17.73 6.89 -4.79
CA HIS A 150 17.74 5.85 -5.83
C HIS A 150 16.34 5.27 -6.07
N MET A 151 15.60 4.94 -5.02
CA MET A 151 14.24 4.40 -5.14
C MET A 151 13.29 5.43 -5.76
N GLY A 152 13.41 6.71 -5.38
CA GLY A 152 12.59 7.80 -5.92
C GLY A 152 12.89 8.08 -7.39
N ALA A 153 14.16 8.08 -7.80
CA ALA A 153 14.56 8.24 -9.19
C ALA A 153 13.99 7.12 -10.07
N LEU A 154 14.13 5.86 -9.64
CA LEU A 154 13.57 4.71 -10.34
C LEU A 154 12.03 4.77 -10.42
N PHE A 155 11.35 5.16 -9.34
CA PHE A 155 9.90 5.35 -9.37
C PHE A 155 9.49 6.46 -10.35
N ALA A 156 10.20 7.58 -10.37
CA ALA A 156 9.94 8.69 -11.28
C ALA A 156 10.16 8.30 -12.76
N GLU A 157 11.21 7.54 -13.05
CA GLU A 157 11.50 7.03 -14.39
C GLU A 157 10.43 6.01 -14.83
N GLU A 158 10.21 4.95 -14.05
CA GLU A 158 9.38 3.81 -14.45
C GLU A 158 7.87 4.09 -14.35
N ILE A 159 7.42 4.82 -13.32
CA ILE A 159 5.99 5.03 -13.06
C ILE A 159 5.53 6.38 -13.61
N LEU A 160 6.33 7.43 -13.44
CA LEU A 160 5.98 8.78 -13.92
C LEU A 160 6.52 9.09 -15.32
N GLN A 161 7.29 8.17 -15.93
CA GLN A 161 7.82 8.30 -17.28
C GLN A 161 8.72 9.53 -17.47
N LEU A 162 9.49 9.88 -16.44
CA LEU A 162 10.48 10.94 -16.48
C LEU A 162 11.85 10.37 -16.83
N GLU A 163 12.26 10.43 -18.11
CA GLU A 163 13.49 9.79 -18.63
C GLU A 163 14.78 10.18 -17.88
N HIS A 164 14.84 11.39 -17.35
CA HIS A 164 16.01 11.93 -16.65
C HIS A 164 15.58 12.61 -15.35
N PRO A 165 15.23 11.83 -14.30
CA PRO A 165 14.74 12.39 -13.05
C PRO A 165 15.89 13.08 -12.31
N GLU A 166 15.71 14.36 -11.98
CA GLU A 166 16.65 15.11 -11.15
C GLU A 166 16.37 14.83 -9.67
N VAL A 167 17.43 14.57 -8.90
CA VAL A 167 17.34 14.35 -7.44
C VAL A 167 17.83 15.60 -6.71
N GLY A 168 16.94 16.20 -5.92
CA GLY A 168 17.26 17.29 -4.99
C GLY A 168 17.25 16.80 -3.54
N LEU A 169 18.20 17.28 -2.75
CA LEU A 169 18.17 17.17 -1.29
C LEU A 169 17.62 18.48 -0.73
N LEU A 170 16.54 18.40 0.07
CA LEU A 170 15.89 19.55 0.70
C LEU A 170 16.73 20.14 1.84
#